data_AF-A0A968J7Q1-F1
#
_entry.id   AF-A0A968J7Q1-F1
#
_cell.length_a   1.000
_cell.length_b   1.000
_cell.length_c   1.000
_cell.angle_alpha   90.00
_cell.angle_beta   90.00
_cell.angle_gamma   90.00
#
_symmetry.space_group_name_H-M   'P 1'
#
loop_
_entity.id
_entity.type
_entity.pdbx_description
1 polymer ?
#
loop_
_entity_poly.entity_id
_entity_poly.type
_entity_poly.pdbx_seq_one_letter_code
_entity_poly.pdbx_strand_id
1 'polypeptide(L)'
;MNQEAQQRIMGYFIEEARDHLTTIEQGLLSLKESMADNELINELFRAAHSIKGGSAMLGLTSIQRIAHRMEDFFNIFRSRQGQIPVDQHLETLLLKGFDSLSMLLEELQGPQGLSEEMGNATLAELEPVFAETETHIYHLLGEVESPAAVSATPTPAPDPRQTLMAERVPQLLRQMLELYKQGDKAGIRDQLQESGRQLFEVGVTLNLPGWQFLTQAVNEAIANPANDLRTLALVTLRELKQAQQAVLQGQEQQITILQTSNP
;
A
#
# COMPACT_ATOMS: atom_id res chain seq x y z
N MET A 1 15.48 4.61 -18.98
CA MET A 1 14.43 4.87 -19.98
C MET A 1 14.89 6.03 -20.85
N ASN A 2 14.62 6.02 -22.16
CA ASN A 2 14.89 7.19 -23.01
C ASN A 2 13.86 8.30 -22.68
N GLN A 3 14.28 9.57 -22.73
CA GLN A 3 13.50 10.74 -22.33
C GLN A 3 12.17 10.85 -23.08
N GLU A 4 12.13 10.48 -24.36
CA GLU A 4 10.91 10.43 -25.16
C GLU A 4 9.88 9.40 -24.66
N ALA A 5 10.33 8.25 -24.15
CA ALA A 5 9.43 7.23 -23.61
C ALA A 5 8.80 7.72 -22.31
N GLN A 6 9.56 8.41 -21.46
CA GLN A 6 9.06 9.03 -20.24
C GLN A 6 8.03 10.13 -20.54
N GLN A 7 8.27 10.96 -21.56
CA GLN A 7 7.30 11.97 -22.01
C GLN A 7 6.01 11.36 -22.54
N ARG A 8 6.08 10.26 -23.30
CA ARG A 8 4.87 9.56 -23.77
C ARG A 8 4.07 8.96 -22.61
N ILE A 9 4.74 8.29 -21.67
CA ILE A 9 4.07 7.73 -20.48
C ILE A 9 3.41 8.84 -19.65
N MET A 10 4.10 9.97 -19.46
CA MET A 10 3.55 11.14 -18.78
C MET A 10 2.31 11.67 -19.50
N GLY A 11 2.35 11.78 -20.83
CA GLY A 11 1.21 12.21 -21.64
C GLY A 11 -0.01 11.30 -21.47
N TYR A 12 0.18 9.98 -21.51
CA TYR A 12 -0.91 9.01 -21.28
C TYR A 12 -1.50 9.13 -19.87
N PHE A 13 -0.64 9.28 -18.86
CA PHE A 13 -1.12 9.48 -17.49
C PHE A 13 -1.96 10.76 -17.36
N ILE A 14 -1.54 11.88 -17.97
CA ILE A 14 -2.28 13.14 -17.90
C ILE A 14 -3.66 13.00 -18.56
N GLU A 15 -3.74 12.31 -19.70
CA GLU A 15 -5.00 12.04 -20.40
C GLU A 15 -5.94 11.19 -19.53
N GLU A 16 -5.44 10.07 -18.99
CA GLU A 16 -6.23 9.20 -18.13
C GLU A 16 -6.66 9.90 -16.83
N ALA A 17 -5.77 10.67 -16.21
CA ALA A 17 -6.08 11.42 -14.99
C ALA A 17 -7.16 12.47 -15.22
N ARG A 18 -7.29 13.04 -16.43
CA ARG A 18 -8.38 13.97 -16.78
C ARG A 18 -9.73 13.28 -16.87
N ASP A 19 -9.79 12.08 -17.42
CA ASP A 19 -11.03 11.30 -17.47
C ASP A 19 -11.49 10.95 -16.04
N HIS A 20 -10.54 10.56 -15.18
CA HIS A 20 -10.82 10.32 -13.76
C HIS A 20 -11.23 11.60 -13.02
N LEU A 21 -10.59 12.74 -13.28
CA LEU A 21 -10.99 14.03 -12.72
C LEU A 21 -12.40 14.43 -13.15
N THR A 22 -12.76 14.21 -14.42
CA THR A 22 -14.11 14.49 -14.92
C THR A 22 -15.16 13.66 -14.17
N THR A 23 -14.85 12.39 -13.91
CA THR A 23 -15.70 11.50 -13.10
C THR A 23 -15.86 12.04 -11.68
N ILE A 24 -14.75 12.46 -11.06
CA ILE A 24 -14.74 13.04 -9.71
C ILE A 24 -15.56 14.33 -9.67
N GLU A 25 -15.37 15.24 -10.61
CA GLU A 25 -16.09 16.51 -10.70
C GLU A 25 -17.60 16.29 -10.76
N GLN A 26 -18.06 15.42 -11.67
CA GLN A 26 -19.48 15.13 -11.83
C GLN A 26 -20.08 14.55 -10.56
N GLY A 27 -19.37 13.62 -9.91
CA GLY A 27 -19.85 13.03 -8.65
C GLY A 27 -19.86 14.02 -7.49
N LEU A 28 -18.93 14.96 -7.43
CA LEU A 28 -18.91 16.02 -6.42
C LEU A 28 -20.00 17.09 -6.66
N LEU A 29 -20.24 17.48 -7.92
CA LEU A 29 -21.33 18.40 -8.27
C LEU A 29 -22.72 17.83 -7.98
N SER A 30 -22.83 16.50 -7.96
CA SER A 30 -24.04 15.75 -7.62
C SER A 30 -23.89 14.96 -6.32
N LEU A 31 -23.09 15.44 -5.36
CA LEU A 31 -22.65 14.67 -4.19
C LEU A 31 -23.77 13.98 -3.42
N LYS A 32 -24.92 14.63 -3.25
CA LYS A 32 -26.08 14.05 -2.59
C LYS A 32 -26.65 12.82 -3.31
N GLU A 33 -26.70 12.86 -4.64
CA GLU A 33 -27.14 11.74 -5.47
C GLU A 33 -26.07 10.64 -5.47
N SER A 34 -24.81 11.03 -5.67
CA SER A 34 -23.66 10.14 -5.57
C SER A 34 -23.64 9.37 -4.26
N MET A 35 -23.81 10.04 -3.11
CA MET A 35 -23.79 9.40 -1.79
C MET A 35 -25.00 8.49 -1.50
N ALA A 36 -26.08 8.61 -2.28
CA ALA A 36 -27.21 7.70 -2.22
C ALA A 36 -27.01 6.45 -3.09
N ASP A 37 -26.11 6.50 -4.09
CA ASP A 37 -25.85 5.43 -5.04
C ASP A 37 -24.49 4.75 -4.81
N ASN A 38 -24.52 3.43 -4.58
CA ASN A 38 -23.30 2.66 -4.33
C ASN A 38 -22.38 2.62 -5.56
N GLU A 39 -22.96 2.60 -6.77
CA GLU A 39 -22.19 2.53 -8.01
C GLU A 39 -21.42 3.83 -8.22
N LEU A 40 -22.08 4.98 -8.06
CA LEU A 40 -21.45 6.30 -8.20
C LEU A 40 -20.32 6.50 -7.17
N ILE A 41 -20.51 6.14 -5.89
CA ILE A 41 -19.40 6.22 -4.91
C ILE A 41 -18.25 5.28 -5.28
N ASN A 42 -18.53 4.08 -5.79
CA ASN A 42 -17.48 3.16 -6.22
C ASN A 42 -16.71 3.71 -7.43
N GLU A 43 -17.38 4.41 -8.35
CA GLU A 43 -16.74 5.08 -9.47
C GLU A 43 -15.81 6.19 -8.99
N LEU A 44 -16.25 7.04 -8.05
CA LEU A 44 -15.40 8.09 -7.46
C LEU A 44 -14.18 7.50 -6.75
N PHE A 45 -14.38 6.45 -5.96
CA PHE A 45 -13.28 5.73 -5.32
C PHE A 45 -12.28 5.17 -6.33
N ARG A 46 -12.74 4.53 -7.42
CA ARG A 46 -11.88 3.97 -8.47
C ARG A 46 -11.14 5.04 -9.26
N ALA A 47 -11.78 6.17 -9.52
CA ALA A 47 -11.17 7.32 -10.20
C ALA A 47 -10.01 7.88 -9.37
N ALA A 48 -10.25 8.17 -8.08
CA ALA A 48 -9.20 8.64 -7.16
C ALA A 48 -8.07 7.61 -7.01
N HIS A 49 -8.40 6.31 -6.90
CA HIS A 49 -7.42 5.23 -6.80
C HIS A 49 -6.54 5.10 -8.05
N SER A 50 -7.12 5.27 -9.23
CA SER A 50 -6.37 5.23 -10.50
C SER A 50 -5.40 6.41 -10.61
N ILE A 51 -5.83 7.63 -10.26
CA ILE A 51 -4.94 8.80 -10.21
C ILE A 51 -3.81 8.59 -9.19
N LYS A 52 -4.11 8.08 -8.00
CA LYS A 52 -3.10 7.73 -6.98
C LYS A 52 -2.09 6.72 -7.50
N GLY A 53 -2.54 5.63 -8.13
CA GLY A 53 -1.68 4.60 -8.68
C GLY A 53 -0.76 5.12 -9.79
N GLY A 54 -1.32 5.84 -10.75
CA GLY A 54 -0.56 6.42 -11.87
C GLY A 54 0.47 7.45 -11.42
N SER A 55 0.07 8.35 -10.51
CA SER A 55 0.99 9.37 -9.96
C SER A 55 2.12 8.76 -9.13
N ALA A 56 1.85 7.71 -8.35
CA ALA A 56 2.88 6.98 -7.61
C ALA A 56 3.91 6.31 -8.54
N MET A 57 3.46 5.69 -9.64
CA MET A 57 4.34 5.07 -10.64
C MET A 57 5.28 6.09 -11.31
N LEU A 58 4.85 7.35 -11.40
CA LEU A 58 5.60 8.44 -12.02
C LEU A 58 6.35 9.33 -11.02
N GLY A 59 6.27 9.05 -9.72
CA GLY A 59 6.92 9.84 -8.67
C GLY A 59 6.30 11.22 -8.44
N LEU A 60 5.05 11.42 -8.84
CA LEU A 60 4.32 12.69 -8.71
C LEU A 60 3.70 12.81 -7.31
N THR A 61 4.57 13.01 -6.32
CA THR A 61 4.23 12.90 -4.89
C THR A 61 3.05 13.79 -4.46
N SER A 62 2.96 15.03 -4.94
CA SER A 62 1.88 15.94 -4.55
C SER A 62 0.51 15.50 -5.08
N ILE A 63 0.43 15.12 -6.36
CA ILE A 63 -0.77 14.55 -6.99
C ILE A 63 -1.17 13.26 -6.28
N GLN A 64 -0.21 12.37 -6.00
CA GLN A 64 -0.45 11.12 -5.29
C GLN A 64 -1.08 11.37 -3.91
N ARG A 65 -0.54 12.31 -3.13
CA ARG A 65 -1.02 12.58 -1.76
C ARG A 65 -2.43 13.17 -1.76
N ILE A 66 -2.75 14.07 -2.68
CA ILE A 66 -4.10 14.65 -2.80
C ILE A 66 -5.09 13.57 -3.25
N ALA A 67 -4.77 12.81 -4.30
CA ALA A 67 -5.62 11.72 -4.78
C ALA A 67 -5.89 10.66 -3.70
N HIS A 68 -4.88 10.36 -2.88
CA HIS A 68 -5.03 9.44 -1.75
C HIS A 68 -6.02 9.97 -0.70
N ARG A 69 -5.96 11.26 -0.33
CA ARG A 69 -6.93 11.84 0.62
C ARG A 69 -8.35 11.83 0.07
N MET A 70 -8.54 12.08 -1.22
CA MET A 70 -9.85 11.94 -1.87
C MET A 70 -10.34 10.49 -1.86
N GLU A 71 -9.47 9.52 -2.17
CA GLU A 71 -9.79 8.09 -2.07
C GLU A 71 -10.22 7.69 -0.65
N ASP A 72 -9.54 8.19 0.39
CA ASP A 72 -9.90 7.94 1.79
C ASP A 72 -11.33 8.43 2.10
N PHE A 73 -11.67 9.65 1.70
CA PHE A 73 -13.01 10.20 1.91
C PHE A 73 -14.08 9.38 1.17
N PHE A 74 -13.84 9.02 -0.08
CA PHE A 74 -14.77 8.17 -0.85
C PHE A 74 -14.89 6.76 -0.26
N ASN A 75 -13.83 6.21 0.32
CA ASN A 75 -13.89 4.95 1.03
C ASN A 75 -14.74 5.04 2.31
N ILE A 76 -14.67 6.16 3.04
CA ILE A 76 -15.57 6.41 4.18
C ILE A 76 -17.02 6.44 3.69
N PHE A 77 -17.32 7.17 2.61
CA PHE A 77 -18.67 7.23 2.03
C PHE A 77 -19.18 5.85 1.62
N ARG A 78 -18.32 5.03 1.00
CA ARG A 78 -18.64 3.65 0.61
C ARG A 78 -18.96 2.77 1.82
N SER A 79 -18.16 2.86 2.88
CA SER A 79 -18.31 2.04 4.08
C SER A 79 -19.48 2.45 4.98
N ARG A 80 -19.89 3.73 4.90
CA ARG A 80 -20.97 4.34 5.69
C ARG A 80 -22.15 4.78 4.82
N GLN A 81 -22.48 3.98 3.80
CA GLN A 81 -23.48 4.33 2.79
C GLN A 81 -24.82 4.74 3.43
N GLY A 82 -25.34 5.91 3.01
CA GLY A 82 -26.60 6.46 3.49
C GLY A 82 -26.60 6.96 4.95
N GLN A 83 -25.46 6.92 5.64
CA GLN A 83 -25.35 7.36 7.04
C GLN A 83 -24.79 8.78 7.17
N ILE A 84 -24.11 9.29 6.15
CA ILE A 84 -23.48 10.61 6.16
C ILE A 84 -24.41 11.61 5.45
N PRO A 85 -25.02 12.55 6.18
CA PRO A 85 -25.78 13.62 5.55
C PRO A 85 -24.85 14.55 4.76
N VAL A 86 -25.25 14.90 3.53
CA VAL A 86 -24.54 15.87 2.70
C VAL A 86 -24.99 17.27 3.06
N ASP A 87 -24.03 18.11 3.46
CA ASP A 87 -24.23 19.55 3.63
C ASP A 87 -23.28 20.36 2.73
N GLN A 88 -23.57 21.65 2.61
CA GLN A 88 -22.80 22.57 1.76
C GLN A 88 -21.34 22.70 2.21
N HIS A 89 -21.07 22.51 3.50
CA HIS A 89 -19.72 22.60 4.04
C HIS A 89 -18.86 21.44 3.55
N LEU A 90 -19.38 20.21 3.62
CA LEU A 90 -18.72 19.02 3.08
C LEU A 90 -18.44 19.14 1.58
N GLU A 91 -19.44 19.58 0.80
CA GLU A 91 -19.28 19.83 -0.64
C GLU A 91 -18.13 20.81 -0.92
N THR A 92 -18.10 21.94 -0.20
CA THR A 92 -17.06 22.96 -0.36
C THR A 92 -15.67 22.42 -0.04
N LEU A 93 -15.54 21.60 0.99
CA LEU A 93 -14.26 21.03 1.40
C LEU A 93 -13.72 20.01 0.38
N LEU A 94 -14.59 19.13 -0.14
CA LEU A 94 -14.23 18.16 -1.17
C LEU A 94 -13.84 18.84 -2.49
N LEU A 95 -14.58 19.89 -2.89
CA LEU A 95 -14.28 20.66 -4.10
C LEU A 95 -12.92 21.36 -4.00
N LYS A 96 -12.52 21.89 -2.84
CA LYS A 96 -11.16 22.45 -2.68
C LYS A 96 -10.05 21.42 -2.94
N GLY A 97 -10.26 20.18 -2.49
CA GLY A 97 -9.34 19.07 -2.76
C GLY A 97 -9.27 18.73 -4.25
N PHE A 98 -10.43 18.68 -4.90
CA PHE A 98 -10.56 18.48 -6.34
C PHE A 98 -9.89 19.60 -7.15
N ASP A 99 -10.19 20.87 -6.86
CA ASP A 99 -9.66 22.04 -7.56
C ASP A 99 -8.13 22.05 -7.52
N SER A 100 -7.56 21.73 -6.36
CA SER A 100 -6.11 21.64 -6.18
C SER A 100 -5.51 20.48 -6.97
N LEU A 101 -6.16 19.32 -7.00
CA LEU A 101 -5.72 18.18 -7.81
C LEU A 101 -5.75 18.51 -9.31
N SER A 102 -6.81 19.17 -9.77
CA SER A 102 -6.96 19.62 -11.16
C SER A 102 -5.88 20.62 -11.53
N MET A 103 -5.64 21.62 -10.68
CA MET A 103 -4.60 22.61 -10.88
C MET A 103 -3.21 21.97 -11.00
N LEU A 104 -2.84 21.04 -10.12
CA LEU A 104 -1.54 20.36 -10.23
C LEU A 104 -1.41 19.54 -11.52
N LEU A 105 -2.50 18.96 -12.01
CA LEU A 105 -2.50 18.22 -13.28
C LEU A 105 -2.35 19.15 -14.48
N GLU A 106 -2.96 20.34 -14.42
CA GLU A 106 -2.78 21.39 -15.44
C GLU A 106 -1.34 21.89 -15.48
N GLU A 107 -0.74 22.17 -14.31
CA GLU A 107 0.66 22.57 -14.18
C GLU A 107 1.62 21.50 -14.70
N LEU A 108 1.30 20.22 -14.46
CA LEU A 108 2.05 19.09 -15.01
C LEU A 108 2.04 19.04 -16.54
N GLN A 109 0.93 19.44 -17.17
CA GLN A 109 0.83 19.55 -18.63
C GLN A 109 1.51 20.82 -19.17
N GLY A 110 1.66 21.85 -18.32
CA GLY A 110 2.24 23.13 -18.67
C GLY A 110 3.70 23.02 -19.15
N PRO A 111 4.20 24.03 -19.89
CA PRO A 111 5.56 24.02 -20.43
C PRO A 111 6.67 23.99 -19.36
N GLN A 112 6.33 24.42 -18.14
CA GLN A 112 7.24 24.44 -16.99
C GLN A 112 7.20 23.12 -16.20
N GLY A 113 6.13 22.34 -16.35
CA GLY A 113 5.84 21.16 -15.57
C GLY A 113 5.56 21.46 -14.10
N LEU A 114 5.21 20.43 -13.36
CA LEU A 114 4.96 20.53 -11.93
C LEU A 114 6.30 20.51 -11.15
N SER A 115 6.60 21.59 -10.44
CA SER A 115 7.76 21.67 -9.54
C SER A 115 7.47 21.06 -8.17
N GLU A 116 8.49 20.51 -7.52
CA GLU A 116 8.35 19.99 -6.14
C GLU A 116 7.97 21.09 -5.14
N GLU A 117 8.49 22.31 -5.31
CA GLU A 117 8.18 23.44 -4.43
C GLU A 117 6.69 23.79 -4.48
N MET A 118 6.12 23.92 -5.69
CA MET A 118 4.70 24.19 -5.87
C MET A 118 3.84 23.06 -5.33
N GLY A 119 4.19 21.80 -5.66
CA GLY A 119 3.49 20.64 -5.14
C GLY A 119 3.49 20.57 -3.60
N ASN A 120 4.61 20.89 -2.97
CA ASN A 120 4.72 20.93 -1.51
C ASN A 120 3.94 22.10 -0.88
N ALA A 121 3.93 23.27 -1.52
CA ALA A 121 3.15 24.42 -1.07
C ALA A 121 1.65 24.13 -1.12
N THR A 122 1.16 23.58 -2.24
CA THR A 122 -0.25 23.17 -2.38
C THR A 122 -0.65 22.12 -1.35
N LEU A 123 0.21 21.14 -1.07
CA LEU A 123 -0.05 20.16 0.00
C LEU A 123 -0.15 20.82 1.37
N ALA A 124 0.74 21.75 1.69
CA ALA A 124 0.72 22.45 2.97
C ALA A 124 -0.56 23.28 3.16
N GLU A 125 -1.07 23.88 2.08
CA GLU A 125 -2.34 24.62 2.08
C GLU A 125 -3.56 23.71 2.25
N LEU A 126 -3.52 22.49 1.69
CA LEU A 126 -4.62 21.53 1.77
C LEU A 126 -4.64 20.69 3.04
N GLU A 127 -3.52 20.50 3.72
CA GLU A 127 -3.46 19.73 4.96
C GLU A 127 -4.53 20.14 6.00
N PRO A 128 -4.73 21.45 6.32
CA PRO A 128 -5.82 21.84 7.22
C PRO A 128 -7.21 21.56 6.64
N VAL A 129 -7.40 21.70 5.32
CA VAL A 129 -8.68 21.40 4.65
C VAL A 129 -9.00 19.91 4.76
N PHE A 130 -8.02 19.03 4.60
CA PHE A 130 -8.21 17.58 4.75
C PHE A 130 -8.53 17.18 6.18
N ALA A 131 -7.89 17.80 7.17
CA ALA A 131 -8.19 17.57 8.58
C ALA A 131 -9.60 18.06 8.94
N GLU A 132 -10.01 19.21 8.41
CA GLU A 132 -11.36 19.76 8.57
C GLU A 132 -12.41 18.85 7.91
N THR A 133 -12.15 18.37 6.69
CA THR A 133 -13.03 17.44 5.95
C THR A 133 -13.27 16.17 6.76
N GLU A 134 -12.20 15.55 7.25
CA GLU A 134 -12.29 14.33 8.05
C GLU A 134 -13.09 14.56 9.33
N THR A 135 -12.75 15.62 10.08
CA THR A 135 -13.45 15.98 11.33
C THR A 135 -14.93 16.23 11.08
N HIS A 136 -15.28 16.92 9.99
CA HIS A 136 -16.66 17.22 9.64
C HIS A 136 -17.43 15.94 9.28
N ILE A 137 -16.83 15.01 8.53
CA ILE A 137 -17.45 13.71 8.21
C ILE A 137 -17.81 12.94 9.49
N TYR A 138 -16.90 12.86 10.47
CA TYR A 138 -17.18 12.17 11.74
C TYR A 138 -18.23 12.89 12.58
N HIS A 139 -18.23 14.23 12.57
CA HIS A 139 -19.29 15.01 13.19
C HIS A 139 -20.66 14.72 12.57
N LEU A 140 -20.75 14.64 11.23
CA LEU A 140 -21.98 14.30 10.51
C LEU A 140 -22.48 12.88 10.82
N LEU A 141 -21.58 11.95 11.15
CA LEU A 141 -21.92 10.60 11.61
C LEU A 141 -22.44 10.55 13.07
N GLY A 142 -22.40 11.67 13.80
CA GLY A 142 -22.72 11.70 15.23
C GLY A 142 -21.65 11.02 16.10
N GLU A 143 -20.48 10.74 15.54
CA GLU A 143 -19.32 10.22 16.24
C GLU A 143 -18.55 11.45 16.78
N VAL A 144 -18.89 11.89 18.02
CA VAL A 144 -18.39 13.11 18.67
C VAL A 144 -16.89 13.04 19.02
N GLU A 145 -16.29 11.85 18.93
CA GLU A 145 -14.84 11.71 19.01
C GLU A 145 -14.23 11.96 17.63
N SER A 146 -13.64 13.14 17.48
CA SER A 146 -12.61 13.38 16.47
C SER A 146 -11.63 12.20 16.46
N PRO A 147 -11.23 11.69 15.28
CA PRO A 147 -10.19 10.67 15.20
C PRO A 147 -8.86 11.14 15.78
N ALA A 148 -8.68 12.43 16.11
CA ALA A 148 -7.45 12.90 16.72
C ALA A 148 -7.06 12.15 18.02
N ALA A 149 -7.99 11.45 18.69
CA ALA A 149 -7.68 10.64 19.89
C ALA A 149 -7.62 9.12 19.66
N VAL A 150 -8.10 8.59 18.52
CA VAL A 150 -8.03 7.16 18.15
C VAL A 150 -7.28 6.86 16.84
N SER A 151 -6.96 7.90 16.08
CA SER A 151 -6.13 7.93 14.88
C SER A 151 -4.92 8.85 15.11
N ALA A 152 -4.17 8.58 16.17
CA ALA A 152 -2.72 8.59 16.02
C ALA A 152 -2.33 7.33 15.20
N THR A 153 -2.79 7.24 13.95
CA THR A 153 -2.12 6.41 12.95
C THR A 153 -1.06 7.29 12.30
N PRO A 154 0.23 6.95 12.40
CA PRO A 154 1.29 7.67 11.70
C PRO A 154 1.01 7.62 10.19
N THR A 155 1.72 8.44 9.39
CA THR A 155 2.07 8.14 7.98
C THR A 155 1.93 6.64 7.73
N PRO A 156 1.18 6.13 6.72
CA PRO A 156 0.92 4.70 6.65
C PRO A 156 2.26 4.01 6.80
N ALA A 157 2.49 3.42 7.98
CA ALA A 157 3.63 2.57 8.18
C ALA A 157 3.41 1.56 7.06
N PRO A 158 4.38 1.40 6.14
CA PRO A 158 4.16 0.61 4.95
C PRO A 158 3.51 -0.69 5.42
N ASP A 159 2.39 -1.07 4.79
CA ASP A 159 1.50 -2.15 5.25
C ASP A 159 2.40 -3.21 5.90
N PRO A 160 2.24 -3.56 7.19
CA PRO A 160 3.19 -4.45 7.87
C PRO A 160 3.45 -5.71 7.05
N ARG A 161 2.46 -6.16 6.26
CA ARG A 161 2.64 -7.21 5.25
C ARG A 161 3.60 -6.80 4.14
N GLN A 162 3.39 -5.66 3.45
CA GLN A 162 4.34 -5.12 2.46
C GLN A 162 5.73 -4.87 3.06
N THR A 163 5.87 -4.23 4.23
CA THR A 163 7.18 -3.95 4.83
C THR A 163 7.92 -5.25 5.18
N LEU A 164 7.24 -6.16 5.87
CA LEU A 164 7.89 -7.39 6.32
C LEU A 164 8.16 -8.32 5.12
N MET A 165 7.22 -8.49 4.18
CA MET A 165 7.39 -9.39 3.04
C MET A 165 8.25 -8.80 1.92
N ALA A 166 8.12 -7.51 1.58
CA ALA A 166 8.83 -6.89 0.46
C ALA A 166 10.22 -6.38 0.85
N GLU A 167 10.45 -6.02 2.11
CA GLU A 167 11.75 -5.48 2.57
C GLU A 167 12.48 -6.44 3.50
N ARG A 168 11.85 -6.87 4.61
CA ARG A 168 12.54 -7.64 5.66
C ARG A 168 12.88 -9.06 5.25
N VAL A 169 11.93 -9.82 4.69
CA VAL A 169 12.16 -11.19 4.21
C VAL A 169 13.29 -11.26 3.17
N PRO A 170 13.33 -10.45 2.10
CA PRO A 170 14.43 -10.53 1.14
C PRO A 170 15.78 -10.07 1.69
N GLN A 171 15.84 -9.30 2.78
CA GLN A 171 17.09 -9.06 3.51
C GLN A 171 17.55 -10.32 4.25
N LEU A 172 16.64 -11.01 4.95
CA LEU A 172 16.94 -12.26 5.65
C LEU A 172 17.37 -13.37 4.69
N LEU A 173 16.71 -13.50 3.52
CA LEU A 173 17.12 -14.48 2.50
C LEU A 173 18.50 -14.20 1.94
N ARG A 174 18.87 -12.92 1.74
CA ARG A 174 20.22 -12.52 1.33
C ARG A 174 21.25 -12.85 2.40
N GLN A 175 20.94 -12.58 3.68
CA GLN A 175 21.80 -12.94 4.79
C GLN A 175 22.03 -14.45 4.87
N MET A 176 20.96 -15.25 4.77
CA MET A 176 21.05 -16.70 4.74
C MET A 176 21.91 -17.19 3.57
N LEU A 177 21.74 -16.62 2.37
CA LEU A 177 22.59 -16.94 1.21
C LEU A 177 24.08 -16.67 1.48
N GLU A 178 24.43 -15.54 2.08
CA GLU A 178 25.82 -15.23 2.43
C GLU A 178 26.37 -16.18 3.50
N LEU A 179 25.54 -16.61 4.46
CA LEU A 179 25.93 -17.62 5.46
C LEU A 179 26.14 -18.99 4.80
N TYR A 180 25.27 -19.40 3.89
CA TYR A 180 25.42 -20.64 3.14
C TYR A 180 26.69 -20.67 2.29
N LYS A 181 27.10 -19.54 1.70
CA LYS A 181 28.37 -19.42 0.95
C LYS A 181 29.61 -19.67 1.82
N GLN A 182 29.51 -19.40 3.13
CA GLN A 182 30.62 -19.58 4.07
C GLN A 182 30.86 -21.04 4.46
N GLY A 183 29.93 -21.96 4.12
CA GLY A 183 30.04 -23.39 4.38
C GLY A 183 29.89 -23.74 5.87
N ASP A 184 30.38 -24.92 6.25
CA ASP A 184 30.20 -25.49 7.60
C ASP A 184 31.22 -24.95 8.63
N LYS A 185 31.46 -23.64 8.60
CA LYS A 185 32.27 -22.98 9.65
C LYS A 185 31.51 -22.99 10.97
N ALA A 186 32.25 -23.13 12.07
CA ALA A 186 31.66 -23.10 13.42
C ALA A 186 30.80 -21.83 13.61
N GLY A 187 29.57 -22.01 14.10
CA GLY A 187 28.62 -20.93 14.35
C GLY A 187 27.80 -20.45 13.15
N ILE A 188 28.02 -20.98 11.93
CA ILE A 188 27.16 -20.65 10.76
C ILE A 188 25.76 -21.24 10.92
N ARG A 189 25.65 -22.46 11.46
CA ARG A 189 24.35 -23.09 11.72
C ARG A 189 23.54 -22.27 12.72
N ASP A 190 24.14 -21.85 13.83
CA ASP A 190 23.47 -21.00 14.82
C ASP A 190 22.96 -19.68 14.21
N GLN A 191 23.77 -19.05 13.35
CA GLN A 191 23.37 -17.83 12.63
C GLN A 191 22.23 -18.06 11.62
N LEU A 192 22.27 -19.18 10.90
CA LEU A 192 21.19 -19.56 9.98
C LEU A 192 19.88 -19.86 10.74
N GLN A 193 19.98 -20.50 11.91
CA GLN A 193 18.82 -20.76 12.77
C GLN A 193 18.25 -19.46 13.35
N GLU A 194 19.08 -18.47 13.64
CA GLU A 194 18.64 -17.14 14.05
C GLU A 194 17.85 -16.44 12.94
N SER A 195 18.38 -16.43 11.70
CA SER A 195 17.63 -15.92 10.54
C SER A 195 16.30 -16.67 10.32
N GLY A 196 16.30 -17.99 10.53
CA GLY A 196 15.08 -18.81 10.47
C GLY A 196 14.04 -18.43 11.52
N ARG A 197 14.45 -18.13 12.75
CA ARG A 197 13.56 -17.67 13.82
C ARG A 197 12.96 -16.30 13.51
N GLN A 198 13.76 -15.38 12.98
CA GLN A 198 13.27 -14.07 12.54
C GLN A 198 12.24 -14.18 11.41
N LEU A 199 12.42 -15.14 10.48
CA LEU A 199 11.40 -15.42 9.46
C LEU A 199 10.12 -15.99 10.09
N PHE A 200 10.23 -16.84 11.10
CA PHE A 200 9.06 -17.37 11.82
C PHE A 200 8.25 -16.27 12.52
N GLU A 201 8.92 -15.33 13.20
CA GLU A 201 8.26 -14.19 13.88
C GLU A 201 7.47 -13.32 12.91
N VAL A 202 7.93 -13.17 11.67
CA VAL A 202 7.17 -12.49 10.62
C VAL A 202 5.86 -13.21 10.32
N GLY A 203 5.86 -14.54 10.26
CA GLY A 203 4.66 -15.34 10.08
C GLY A 203 3.68 -15.26 11.25
N VAL A 204 4.18 -15.13 12.48
CA VAL A 204 3.36 -14.89 13.67
C VAL A 204 2.70 -13.52 13.60
N THR A 205 3.49 -12.48 13.29
CA THR A 205 3.04 -11.09 13.21
C THR A 205 1.94 -10.91 12.16
N LEU A 206 2.05 -11.59 11.02
CA LEU A 206 1.09 -11.52 9.92
C LEU A 206 -0.01 -12.58 9.96
N ASN A 207 -0.02 -13.44 10.99
CA ASN A 207 -0.95 -14.56 11.14
C ASN A 207 -0.99 -15.51 9.91
N LEU A 208 0.18 -15.93 9.44
CA LEU A 208 0.37 -16.78 8.26
C LEU A 208 0.77 -18.21 8.65
N PRO A 209 -0.19 -19.15 8.85
CA PRO A 209 0.11 -20.49 9.36
C PRO A 209 0.98 -21.32 8.40
N GLY A 210 0.77 -21.22 7.09
CA GLY A 210 1.59 -21.93 6.09
C GLY A 210 3.05 -21.44 6.09
N TRP A 211 3.26 -20.14 6.30
CA TRP A 211 4.60 -19.55 6.43
C TRP A 211 5.30 -20.01 7.71
N GLN A 212 4.59 -20.00 8.84
CA GLN A 212 5.13 -20.48 10.12
C GLN A 212 5.61 -21.93 10.01
N PHE A 213 4.79 -22.81 9.44
CA PHE A 213 5.15 -24.21 9.21
C PHE A 213 6.40 -24.36 8.34
N LEU A 214 6.46 -23.63 7.21
CA LEU A 214 7.62 -23.67 6.31
C LEU A 214 8.90 -23.21 7.01
N THR A 215 8.86 -22.07 7.71
CA THR A 215 10.04 -21.52 8.40
C THR A 215 10.50 -22.41 9.55
N GLN A 216 9.59 -23.10 10.24
CA GLN A 216 9.92 -24.09 11.25
C GLN A 216 10.63 -25.31 10.63
N ALA A 217 10.08 -25.87 9.55
CA ALA A 217 10.69 -27.00 8.84
C ALA A 217 12.11 -26.66 8.30
N VAL A 218 12.29 -25.44 7.79
CA VAL A 218 13.61 -24.93 7.37
C VAL A 218 14.57 -24.86 8.56
N ASN A 219 14.12 -24.35 9.71
CA ASN A 219 14.97 -24.23 10.90
C ASN A 219 15.38 -25.60 11.46
N GLU A 220 14.45 -26.56 11.49
CA GLU A 220 14.72 -27.96 11.87
C GLU A 220 15.71 -28.63 10.91
N ALA A 221 15.57 -28.39 9.60
CA ALA A 221 16.49 -28.91 8.59
C ALA A 221 17.92 -28.35 8.76
N ILE A 222 18.06 -27.06 9.09
CA ILE A 222 19.35 -26.41 9.36
C ILE A 222 19.99 -26.95 10.65
N ALA A 223 19.17 -27.16 11.70
CA ALA A 223 19.61 -27.67 12.99
C ALA A 223 20.21 -29.08 12.90
N ASN A 224 19.75 -29.88 11.94
CA ASN A 224 20.22 -31.25 11.76
C ASN A 224 21.65 -31.29 11.17
N PRO A 225 22.65 -31.77 11.93
CA PRO A 225 24.04 -31.84 11.48
C PRO A 225 24.26 -32.81 10.30
N ALA A 226 23.35 -33.77 10.11
CA ALA A 226 23.43 -34.74 9.02
C ALA A 226 23.13 -34.11 7.64
N ASN A 227 22.51 -32.92 7.62
CA ASN A 227 22.19 -32.22 6.39
C ASN A 227 23.35 -31.33 5.93
N ASP A 228 23.74 -31.49 4.67
CA ASP A 228 24.71 -30.60 4.02
C ASP A 228 24.09 -29.22 3.75
N LEU A 229 24.72 -28.18 4.29
CA LEU A 229 24.24 -26.81 4.19
C LEU A 229 24.18 -26.30 2.75
N ARG A 230 25.08 -26.76 1.86
CA ARG A 230 25.07 -26.32 0.45
C ARG A 230 23.86 -26.87 -0.31
N THR A 231 23.52 -28.12 -0.05
CA THR A 231 22.35 -28.77 -0.64
C THR A 231 21.05 -28.17 -0.08
N LEU A 232 21.00 -27.91 1.22
CA LEU A 232 19.86 -27.24 1.86
C LEU A 232 19.66 -25.80 1.36
N ALA A 233 20.73 -25.07 1.07
CA ALA A 233 20.64 -23.66 0.64
C ALA A 233 19.71 -23.48 -0.57
N LEU A 234 19.86 -24.34 -1.58
CA LEU A 234 19.08 -24.25 -2.82
C LEU A 234 17.60 -24.55 -2.61
N VAL A 235 17.28 -25.52 -1.75
CA VAL A 235 15.90 -25.92 -1.45
C VAL A 235 15.24 -24.86 -0.56
N THR A 236 15.84 -24.57 0.59
CA THR A 236 15.28 -23.66 1.59
C THR A 236 15.07 -22.24 1.05
N LEU A 237 16.05 -21.66 0.34
CA LEU A 237 15.91 -20.31 -0.22
C LEU A 237 14.86 -20.25 -1.33
N ARG A 238 14.72 -21.32 -2.12
CA ARG A 238 13.71 -21.39 -3.18
C ARG A 238 12.30 -21.43 -2.59
N GLU A 239 12.07 -22.34 -1.65
CA GLU A 239 10.76 -22.51 -1.00
C GLU A 239 10.34 -21.23 -0.26
N LEU A 240 11.26 -20.62 0.51
CA LEU A 240 10.99 -19.36 1.21
C LEU A 240 10.69 -18.21 0.25
N LYS A 241 11.40 -18.12 -0.89
CA LYS A 241 11.14 -17.10 -1.91
C LYS A 241 9.81 -17.31 -2.62
N GLN A 242 9.44 -18.55 -2.92
CA GLN A 242 8.14 -18.87 -3.51
C GLN A 242 7.00 -18.55 -2.54
N ALA A 243 7.14 -18.94 -1.28
CA ALA A 243 6.17 -18.60 -0.24
C ALA A 243 6.03 -17.07 -0.09
N GLN A 244 7.14 -16.32 -0.13
CA GLN A 244 7.11 -14.85 -0.03
C GLN A 244 6.30 -14.25 -1.18
N GLN A 245 6.52 -14.73 -2.42
CA GLN A 245 5.77 -14.27 -3.58
C GLN A 245 4.28 -14.62 -3.48
N ALA A 246 3.94 -15.82 -2.99
CA ALA A 246 2.56 -16.21 -2.76
C ALA A 246 1.87 -15.28 -1.75
N VAL A 247 2.52 -14.92 -0.63
CA VAL A 247 1.97 -13.95 0.34
C VAL A 247 1.76 -12.58 -0.30
N LEU A 248 2.72 -12.08 -1.10
CA LEU A 248 2.62 -10.79 -1.77
C LEU A 248 1.50 -10.75 -2.83
N GLN A 249 1.13 -11.90 -3.39
CA GLN A 249 0.05 -12.04 -4.37
C GLN A 249 -1.31 -12.34 -3.74
N GLY A 250 -1.41 -12.39 -2.41
CA GLY A 250 -2.64 -12.77 -1.70
C GLY A 250 -3.02 -14.26 -1.88
N GLN A 251 -2.04 -15.10 -2.18
CA GLN A 251 -2.17 -16.54 -2.41
C GLN A 251 -1.61 -17.35 -1.25
N GLU A 252 -1.69 -16.86 -0.01
CA GLU A 252 -1.13 -17.54 1.17
C GLU A 252 -1.69 -18.94 1.43
N GLN A 253 -2.90 -19.24 0.93
CA GLN A 253 -3.48 -20.59 1.00
C GLN A 253 -2.75 -21.62 0.13
N GLN A 254 -1.92 -21.17 -0.82
CA GLN A 254 -1.10 -22.03 -1.68
C GLN A 254 0.29 -22.31 -1.09
N ILE A 255 0.65 -21.70 0.05
CA ILE A 255 1.86 -22.06 0.80
C ILE A 255 1.60 -23.43 1.40
N THR A 256 1.91 -24.45 0.61
CA THR A 256 1.52 -25.84 0.79
C THR A 256 1.71 -26.28 2.24
N ILE A 257 0.58 -26.46 2.94
CA ILE A 257 0.54 -27.30 4.13
C ILE A 257 0.71 -28.72 3.58
N LEU A 258 1.93 -29.24 3.51
CA LEU A 258 2.14 -30.67 3.34
C LEU A 258 1.59 -31.34 4.62
N GLN A 259 0.28 -31.58 4.64
CA GLN A 259 -0.33 -32.56 5.52
C GLN A 259 0.12 -33.95 5.05
N THR A 260 1.36 -34.31 5.34
CA THR A 260 1.74 -35.72 5.50
C THR A 260 1.75 -35.94 7.00
N SER A 261 0.62 -36.30 7.60
CA SER A 261 0.15 -37.69 7.65
C SER A 261 1.35 -38.62 7.90
N ASN A 262 1.69 -38.69 9.18
CA ASN A 262 2.48 -39.75 9.77
C ASN A 262 1.76 -41.09 9.49
N PRO A 263 2.39 -42.10 8.85
CA PRO A 263 1.93 -43.47 8.99
C PRO A 263 2.23 -44.02 10.39
#